data_AF-A0A449AA08-F1
#
_entry.id   AF-A0A449AA08-F1
#
_cell.length_a   1.000
_cell.length_b   1.000
_cell.length_c   1.000
_cell.angle_alpha   90.00
_cell.angle_beta   90.00
_cell.angle_gamma   90.00
#
_symmetry.space_group_name_H-M   'P 1'
#
loop_
_entity.id
_entity.type
_entity.pdbx_description
1 polymer ?
#
loop_
_entity_poly.entity_id
_entity_poly.type
_entity_poly.pdbx_seq_one_letter_code
_entity_poly.pdbx_strand_id
1 'polypeptide(L)'
;MNSDKAHTTELLTNIDTFFDYINQDEFNKFFKDFAGTVPPKPHDKYTLEDFKKEIEEIAKTANGEDKIDVTNNVKLLPLFEQFGNTQIDLANKFNPVYVRVYIVKDTHTNNFYSDVSSNETQKTIKLKLRYEYKPNSLLKFTNYKGFTKEIDANVVFSTDKMIGLPKKSRDIFYKNYEANQFGINSKQVIANTDRLGWSVNSKDEAIKKLFEKIKKAAGFENAQEVILDTVNNKLYRVNGNNITEHELTKKFNLKFILPESFIYQQSTQVKGDTSKQFIRLRFENNERLVVEVASPAQLVVGALNYDTNGDTIELVNGAPKPEYTMPSALLTTLKFEFDWDNSKKDIEMHIAKYETYHVTKHKKLTDNSITPVTTYQSPQGNGGNKFTATVWTADDFAKWLIKNNSDWKSPDGNQDNSPLKHSVITNSAQSNTHKGKEVNDKFIIKNARYMEAYIWQGNSNNSQMSKNGAELMYLYTSGIEEFEFEDIKE
;
A
#
# COMPACT_ATOMS: atom_id res chain seq x y z
N MET A 1 -36.74 62.87 10.44
CA MET A 1 -37.44 62.10 11.50
C MET A 1 -38.60 61.21 11.00
N ASN A 2 -38.96 61.19 9.70
CA ASN A 2 -40.04 60.32 9.18
C ASN A 2 -39.57 58.99 8.56
N SER A 3 -38.26 58.76 8.38
CA SER A 3 -37.74 57.51 7.80
C SER A 3 -37.75 56.33 8.77
N ASP A 4 -37.60 56.58 10.07
CA ASP A 4 -37.53 55.50 11.07
C ASP A 4 -38.90 54.88 11.37
N LYS A 5 -39.98 55.66 11.32
CA LYS A 5 -41.34 55.12 11.55
C LYS A 5 -41.78 54.19 10.42
N ALA A 6 -41.57 54.57 9.17
CA ALA A 6 -41.95 53.76 8.02
C ALA A 6 -41.17 52.42 8.01
N HIS A 7 -39.85 52.46 8.25
CA HIS A 7 -39.05 51.24 8.36
C HIS A 7 -39.42 50.37 9.55
N THR A 8 -39.70 50.97 10.72
CA THR A 8 -40.12 50.20 11.91
C THR A 8 -41.49 49.57 11.70
N THR A 9 -42.44 50.28 11.07
CA THR A 9 -43.77 49.76 10.74
C THR A 9 -43.70 48.65 9.68
N GLU A 10 -42.86 48.80 8.66
CA GLU A 10 -42.63 47.76 7.65
C GLU A 10 -41.98 46.51 8.28
N LEU A 11 -40.99 46.69 9.16
CA LEU A 11 -40.34 45.60 9.89
C LEU A 11 -41.33 44.86 10.80
N LEU A 12 -42.15 45.60 11.57
CA LEU A 12 -43.19 45.04 12.44
C LEU A 12 -44.29 44.33 11.62
N THR A 13 -44.72 44.90 10.51
CA THR A 13 -45.71 44.28 9.61
C THR A 13 -45.18 42.98 9.02
N ASN A 14 -43.89 42.93 8.67
CA ASN A 14 -43.24 41.72 8.19
C ASN A 14 -43.11 40.65 9.28
N ILE A 15 -42.79 41.05 10.53
CA ILE A 15 -42.77 40.14 11.70
C ILE A 15 -44.17 39.61 12.00
N ASP A 16 -45.20 40.45 11.88
CA ASP A 16 -46.58 40.08 12.15
C ASP A 16 -47.12 39.13 11.09
N THR A 17 -46.91 39.46 9.82
CA THR A 17 -47.23 38.58 8.68
C THR A 17 -46.52 37.23 8.80
N PHE A 18 -45.25 37.23 9.21
CA PHE A 18 -44.50 35.99 9.44
C PHE A 18 -45.06 35.19 10.63
N PHE A 19 -45.41 35.86 11.73
CA PHE A 19 -46.03 35.21 12.89
C PHE A 19 -47.35 34.54 12.52
N ASP A 20 -48.20 35.19 11.72
CA ASP A 20 -49.46 34.62 11.26
C ASP A 20 -49.20 33.42 10.33
N TYR A 21 -48.23 33.52 9.43
CA TYR A 21 -47.88 32.46 8.48
C TYR A 21 -47.36 31.18 9.16
N ILE A 22 -46.48 31.29 10.16
CA ILE A 22 -45.97 30.10 10.87
C ILE A 22 -47.00 29.43 11.78
N ASN A 23 -48.12 30.10 12.05
CA ASN A 23 -49.27 29.58 12.78
C ASN A 23 -50.35 29.01 11.85
N GLN A 24 -50.18 29.09 10.53
CA GLN A 24 -51.06 28.44 9.56
C GLN A 24 -50.70 26.95 9.39
N ASP A 25 -51.73 26.11 9.20
CA ASP A 25 -51.56 24.67 8.95
C ASP A 25 -50.73 24.37 7.69
N GLU A 26 -50.75 25.27 6.70
CA GLU A 26 -50.05 25.15 5.44
C GLU A 26 -48.53 25.21 5.59
N PHE A 27 -48.00 26.06 6.48
CA PHE A 27 -46.56 26.12 6.76
C PHE A 27 -46.06 24.87 7.48
N ASN A 28 -46.81 24.43 8.49
CA ASN A 28 -46.52 23.17 9.21
C ASN A 28 -46.56 21.97 8.27
N LYS A 29 -47.51 21.96 7.32
CA LYS A 29 -47.62 20.94 6.28
C LYS A 29 -46.43 21.00 5.33
N PHE A 30 -46.09 22.16 4.79
CA PHE A 30 -44.92 22.34 3.94
C PHE A 30 -43.63 21.84 4.60
N PHE A 31 -43.38 22.24 5.85
CA PHE A 31 -42.20 21.76 6.58
C PHE A 31 -42.23 20.25 6.79
N LYS A 32 -43.37 19.70 7.20
CA LYS A 32 -43.51 18.25 7.37
C LYS A 32 -43.32 17.52 6.04
N ASP A 33 -43.75 18.08 4.93
CA ASP A 33 -43.58 17.47 3.61
C ASP A 33 -42.13 17.57 3.13
N PHE A 34 -41.43 18.65 3.47
CA PHE A 34 -40.04 18.89 3.07
C PHE A 34 -39.02 18.15 3.93
N ALA A 35 -39.22 18.07 5.24
CA ALA A 35 -38.25 17.47 6.16
C ALA A 35 -38.07 15.97 5.89
N GLY A 36 -36.86 15.59 5.49
CA GLY A 36 -36.50 14.22 5.15
C GLY A 36 -36.64 13.85 3.68
N THR A 37 -36.92 14.82 2.81
CA THR A 37 -36.94 14.61 1.35
C THR A 37 -35.55 14.43 0.76
N VAL A 38 -34.55 15.06 1.37
CA VAL A 38 -33.14 14.88 1.02
C VAL A 38 -32.54 13.90 2.03
N PRO A 39 -32.09 12.71 1.61
CA PRO A 39 -31.41 11.78 2.50
C PRO A 39 -29.99 12.26 2.80
N PRO A 40 -29.42 11.99 3.99
CA PRO A 40 -28.01 12.23 4.24
C PRO A 40 -27.13 11.39 3.32
N LYS A 41 -26.16 12.04 2.69
CA LYS A 41 -25.20 11.45 1.76
C LYS A 41 -23.76 11.75 2.23
N PRO A 42 -23.02 10.74 2.72
CA PRO A 42 -21.60 10.88 3.05
C PRO A 42 -20.77 11.26 1.82
N HIS A 43 -19.62 11.89 2.02
CA HIS A 43 -18.60 11.94 0.97
C HIS A 43 -17.93 10.57 0.79
N ASP A 44 -17.60 10.22 -0.45
CA ASP A 44 -16.93 8.94 -0.80
C ASP A 44 -15.58 8.71 -0.09
N LYS A 45 -14.95 9.77 0.44
CA LYS A 45 -13.66 9.70 1.14
C LYS A 45 -13.77 9.31 2.63
N TYR A 46 -14.96 9.26 3.20
CA TYR A 46 -15.19 8.88 4.60
C TYR A 46 -15.91 7.55 4.68
N THR A 47 -15.47 6.68 5.59
CA THR A 47 -16.14 5.42 5.88
C THR A 47 -17.08 5.55 7.07
N LEU A 48 -17.85 4.50 7.33
CA LEU A 48 -18.67 4.43 8.54
C LEU A 48 -17.82 4.56 9.81
N GLU A 49 -16.61 4.00 9.84
CA GLU A 49 -15.71 4.05 11.00
C GLU A 49 -15.29 5.49 11.33
N ASP A 50 -15.10 6.34 10.31
CA ASP A 50 -14.82 7.77 10.50
C ASP A 50 -16.01 8.46 11.17
N PHE A 51 -17.23 8.17 10.70
CA PHE A 51 -18.45 8.67 11.33
C PHE A 51 -18.63 8.16 12.76
N LYS A 52 -18.39 6.86 13.02
CA LYS A 52 -18.49 6.26 14.36
C LYS A 52 -17.55 6.95 15.33
N LYS A 53 -16.31 7.20 14.93
CA LYS A 53 -15.32 7.91 15.73
C LYS A 53 -15.78 9.32 16.11
N GLU A 54 -16.24 10.11 15.14
CA GLU A 54 -16.69 11.49 15.41
C GLU A 54 -17.95 11.52 16.29
N ILE A 55 -18.90 10.61 16.08
CA ILE A 55 -20.09 10.48 16.93
C ILE A 55 -19.73 10.12 18.36
N GLU A 56 -18.81 9.17 18.58
CA GLU A 56 -18.34 8.80 19.91
C GLU A 56 -17.64 9.95 20.63
N GLU A 57 -16.80 10.71 19.91
CA GLU A 57 -16.14 11.89 20.47
C GLU A 57 -17.15 12.96 20.88
N ILE A 58 -18.15 13.24 20.05
CA ILE A 58 -19.21 14.20 20.37
C ILE A 58 -20.04 13.69 21.56
N ALA A 59 -20.43 12.41 21.55
CA ALA A 59 -21.23 11.81 22.60
C ALA A 59 -20.54 11.86 23.98
N LYS A 60 -19.21 11.71 24.04
CA LYS A 60 -18.41 11.88 25.27
C LYS A 60 -18.52 13.29 25.84
N THR A 61 -18.63 14.31 24.98
CA THR A 61 -18.75 15.71 25.42
C THR A 61 -20.19 16.16 25.72
N ALA A 62 -21.18 15.41 25.24
CA ALA A 62 -22.60 15.76 25.34
C ALA A 62 -23.26 15.38 26.69
N ASN A 63 -22.50 14.96 27.72
CA ASN A 63 -22.97 14.73 29.10
C ASN A 63 -24.33 14.01 29.25
N GLY A 64 -24.58 12.98 28.45
CA GLY A 64 -25.80 12.17 28.55
C GLY A 64 -27.01 12.70 27.78
N GLU A 65 -26.86 13.73 26.95
CA GLU A 65 -27.92 14.18 26.03
C GLU A 65 -28.43 13.03 25.13
N ASP A 66 -29.71 13.11 24.78
CA ASP A 66 -30.41 12.17 23.90
C ASP A 66 -30.32 12.58 22.43
N LYS A 67 -29.71 13.74 22.15
CA LYS A 67 -29.62 14.33 20.81
C LYS A 67 -28.27 15.01 20.59
N ILE A 68 -27.85 15.07 19.32
CA ILE A 68 -26.65 15.80 18.86
C ILE A 68 -27.11 16.84 17.84
N ASP A 69 -26.85 18.12 18.08
CA ASP A 69 -27.11 19.19 17.11
C ASP A 69 -26.11 19.09 15.95
N VAL A 70 -26.62 18.93 14.73
CA VAL A 70 -25.83 18.81 13.50
C VAL A 70 -25.74 20.13 12.74
N THR A 71 -26.67 21.06 12.99
CA THR A 71 -26.92 22.26 12.18
C THR A 71 -25.67 23.10 11.92
N ASN A 72 -24.78 23.19 12.91
CA ASN A 72 -23.49 23.88 12.81
C ASN A 72 -22.33 23.01 13.32
N ASN A 73 -22.47 21.68 13.23
CA ASN A 73 -21.50 20.77 13.80
C ASN A 73 -20.28 20.63 12.89
N VAL A 74 -19.18 21.25 13.30
CA VAL A 74 -17.92 21.30 12.53
C VAL A 74 -17.23 19.94 12.39
N LYS A 75 -17.64 18.92 13.16
CA LYS A 75 -17.11 17.55 13.06
C LYS A 75 -17.95 16.68 12.15
N LEU A 76 -19.29 16.78 12.22
CA LEU A 76 -20.20 15.95 11.44
C LEU A 76 -20.44 16.47 10.03
N LEU A 77 -20.72 17.76 9.86
CA LEU A 77 -21.08 18.30 8.53
C LEU A 77 -20.02 18.03 7.46
N PRO A 78 -18.70 18.12 7.74
CA PRO A 78 -17.69 17.82 6.72
C PRO A 78 -17.68 16.38 6.23
N LEU A 79 -18.29 15.43 6.96
CA LEU A 79 -18.35 14.03 6.56
C LEU A 79 -19.36 13.79 5.42
N PHE A 80 -20.25 14.75 5.14
CA PHE A 80 -21.37 14.58 4.24
C PHE A 80 -21.36 15.62 3.12
N GLU A 81 -21.63 15.17 1.90
CA GLU A 81 -21.96 16.05 0.78
C GLU A 81 -23.26 16.80 1.06
N GLN A 82 -24.20 16.09 1.68
CA GLN A 82 -25.51 16.60 2.07
C GLN A 82 -25.89 15.92 3.39
N PHE A 83 -26.13 16.68 4.46
CA PHE A 83 -26.69 16.11 5.67
C PHE A 83 -28.18 16.43 5.75
N GLY A 84 -28.96 15.75 4.92
CA GLY A 84 -30.39 16.01 4.76
C GLY A 84 -30.71 17.47 4.46
N ASN A 85 -31.86 17.95 4.96
CA ASN A 85 -32.31 19.33 4.76
C ASN A 85 -31.67 20.32 5.76
N THR A 86 -30.40 20.15 6.13
CA THR A 86 -29.67 21.04 7.07
C THR A 86 -29.49 22.46 6.56
N GLN A 87 -29.44 22.65 5.24
CA GLN A 87 -29.51 23.97 4.60
C GLN A 87 -30.87 24.11 3.93
N ILE A 88 -31.79 24.83 4.57
CA ILE A 88 -33.05 25.20 3.94
C ILE A 88 -32.74 26.28 2.90
N ASP A 89 -33.31 26.13 1.70
CA ASP A 89 -33.11 26.98 0.52
C ASP A 89 -32.88 28.46 0.87
N LEU A 90 -31.64 28.93 0.65
CA LEU A 90 -31.22 30.31 0.88
C LEU A 90 -31.89 31.32 -0.09
N ALA A 91 -32.54 30.84 -1.16
CA ALA A 91 -33.33 31.68 -2.05
C ALA A 91 -34.73 31.99 -1.49
N ASN A 92 -35.15 31.31 -0.41
CA ASN A 92 -36.45 31.50 0.20
C ASN A 92 -36.41 32.69 1.20
N LYS A 93 -37.43 33.56 1.16
CA LYS A 93 -37.50 34.79 1.99
C LYS A 93 -37.67 34.51 3.50
N PHE A 94 -37.84 33.25 3.89
CA PHE A 94 -37.98 32.82 5.27
C PHE A 94 -36.62 32.55 5.89
N ASN A 95 -36.36 33.15 7.06
CA ASN A 95 -35.07 33.05 7.74
C ASN A 95 -34.67 31.58 8.02
N PRO A 96 -33.70 31.00 7.30
CA PRO A 96 -33.32 29.60 7.43
C PRO A 96 -32.60 29.29 8.76
N VAL A 97 -32.33 30.32 9.58
CA VAL A 97 -31.57 30.26 10.83
C VAL A 97 -32.31 29.57 12.00
N TYR A 98 -33.59 29.18 11.84
CA TYR A 98 -34.40 28.65 12.95
C TYR A 98 -34.80 27.17 12.84
N VAL A 99 -34.39 26.46 11.79
CA VAL A 99 -34.52 25.00 11.74
C VAL A 99 -33.22 24.37 12.19
N ARG A 100 -33.31 23.57 13.25
CA ARG A 100 -32.21 22.76 13.76
C ARG A 100 -32.43 21.30 13.39
N VAL A 101 -31.36 20.65 12.98
CA VAL A 101 -31.34 19.21 12.70
C VAL A 101 -30.53 18.53 13.78
N TYR A 102 -31.13 17.50 14.38
CA TYR A 102 -30.48 16.69 15.40
C TYR A 102 -30.41 15.22 14.96
N ILE A 103 -29.33 14.54 15.31
CA ILE A 103 -29.31 13.08 15.39
C ILE A 103 -29.81 12.73 16.79
N VAL A 104 -30.84 11.92 16.89
CA VAL A 104 -31.45 11.50 18.15
C VAL A 104 -31.11 10.04 18.42
N LYS A 105 -30.96 9.67 19.69
CA LYS A 105 -30.86 8.26 20.06
C LYS A 105 -32.11 7.51 19.64
N ASP A 106 -31.91 6.32 19.09
CA ASP A 106 -32.99 5.37 18.92
C ASP A 106 -33.47 4.90 20.31
N THR A 107 -34.79 4.90 20.51
CA THR A 107 -35.40 4.64 21.82
C THR A 107 -35.27 3.20 22.28
N HIS A 108 -35.02 2.26 21.37
CA HIS A 108 -34.91 0.84 21.68
C HIS A 108 -33.48 0.43 21.99
N THR A 109 -32.52 1.01 21.27
CA THR A 109 -31.09 0.67 21.38
C THR A 109 -30.30 1.66 22.23
N ASN A 110 -30.86 2.85 22.51
CA ASN A 110 -30.19 3.97 23.18
C ASN A 110 -28.90 4.43 22.46
N ASN A 111 -28.79 4.18 21.16
CA ASN A 111 -27.65 4.53 20.32
C ASN A 111 -28.03 5.61 19.30
N PHE A 112 -27.08 6.45 18.90
CA PHE A 112 -27.29 7.51 17.90
C PHE A 112 -27.48 6.99 16.48
N TYR A 113 -27.17 5.72 16.24
CA TYR A 113 -27.37 5.03 14.98
C TYR A 113 -27.55 3.53 15.23
N SER A 114 -28.11 2.82 14.26
CA SER A 114 -28.15 1.36 14.22
C SER A 114 -27.60 0.84 12.90
N ASP A 115 -26.83 -0.25 12.95
CA ASP A 115 -26.33 -0.91 11.74
C ASP A 115 -27.51 -1.62 11.04
N VAL A 116 -27.64 -1.44 9.71
CA VAL A 116 -28.72 -2.03 8.90
C VAL A 116 -28.19 -3.18 8.05
N SER A 117 -27.11 -2.92 7.32
CA SER A 117 -26.48 -3.92 6.44
C SER A 117 -25.02 -3.57 6.20
N SER A 118 -24.18 -4.57 5.98
CA SER A 118 -22.76 -4.40 5.64
C SER A 118 -22.36 -5.40 4.57
N ASN A 119 -21.61 -4.95 3.57
CA ASN A 119 -20.92 -5.81 2.62
C ASN A 119 -19.55 -5.18 2.26
N GLU A 120 -18.81 -5.81 1.34
CA GLU A 120 -17.47 -5.33 1.00
C GLU A 120 -17.46 -4.02 0.22
N THR A 121 -18.58 -3.56 -0.32
CA THR A 121 -18.67 -2.32 -1.11
C THR A 121 -19.16 -1.17 -0.25
N GLN A 122 -20.15 -1.42 0.61
CA GLN A 122 -20.84 -0.38 1.36
C GLN A 122 -21.37 -0.88 2.71
N LYS A 123 -21.54 0.07 3.63
CA LYS A 123 -22.19 -0.11 4.93
C LYS A 123 -23.36 0.84 5.08
N THR A 124 -24.50 0.32 5.49
CA THR A 124 -25.71 1.10 5.71
C THR A 124 -26.01 1.15 7.20
N ILE A 125 -26.19 2.37 7.71
CA ILE A 125 -26.74 2.61 9.04
C ILE A 125 -28.09 3.30 8.93
N LYS A 126 -28.87 3.22 9.99
CA LYS A 126 -30.07 4.03 10.18
C LYS A 126 -29.78 5.11 11.22
N LEU A 127 -30.07 6.36 10.86
CA LEU A 127 -30.08 7.52 11.75
C LEU A 127 -31.52 7.91 12.02
N LYS A 128 -31.82 8.25 13.28
CA LYS A 128 -33.06 8.94 13.62
C LYS A 128 -32.79 10.44 13.64
N LEU A 129 -33.40 11.18 12.73
CA LEU A 129 -33.21 12.62 12.59
C LEU A 129 -34.42 13.36 13.14
N ARG A 130 -34.19 14.39 13.96
CA ARG A 130 -35.23 15.33 14.40
C ARG A 130 -34.98 16.68 13.79
N TYR A 131 -35.95 17.17 13.04
CA TYR A 131 -36.00 18.55 12.57
C TYR A 131 -36.86 19.34 13.54
N GLU A 132 -36.32 20.41 14.10
CA GLU A 132 -36.99 21.29 15.06
C GLU A 132 -36.97 22.71 14.53
N TYR A 133 -38.14 23.33 14.44
CA TYR A 133 -38.25 24.76 14.16
C TYR A 133 -38.65 25.50 15.44
N LYS A 134 -37.81 26.42 15.90
CA LYS A 134 -38.12 27.25 17.07
C LYS A 134 -37.49 28.66 16.99
N PRO A 135 -38.24 29.67 16.51
CA PRO A 135 -37.78 31.05 16.53
C PRO A 135 -37.75 31.58 17.98
N ASN A 136 -36.55 31.86 18.50
CA ASN A 136 -36.35 32.33 19.89
C ASN A 136 -35.95 33.81 20.00
N SER A 137 -35.84 34.52 18.88
CA SER A 137 -35.15 35.82 18.79
C SER A 137 -36.04 37.04 19.00
N LEU A 138 -37.37 36.90 19.12
CA LEU A 138 -38.29 38.04 19.29
C LEU A 138 -39.34 37.75 20.36
N LEU A 139 -39.67 38.76 21.17
CA LEU A 139 -40.72 38.73 22.20
C LEU A 139 -42.08 38.24 21.67
N LYS A 140 -42.35 38.42 20.38
CA LYS A 140 -43.59 37.94 19.75
C LYS A 140 -43.68 36.41 19.67
N PHE A 141 -42.55 35.70 19.68
CA PHE A 141 -42.49 34.23 19.64
C PHE A 141 -42.35 33.57 21.02
N THR A 142 -42.40 34.33 22.13
CA THR A 142 -42.15 33.81 23.49
C THR A 142 -43.06 32.64 23.88
N ASN A 143 -44.26 32.55 23.29
CA ASN A 143 -45.22 31.45 23.51
C ASN A 143 -45.37 30.49 22.33
N TYR A 144 -44.62 30.69 21.24
CA TYR A 144 -44.68 29.80 20.09
C TYR A 144 -43.96 28.49 20.43
N LYS A 145 -44.71 27.38 20.41
CA LYS A 145 -44.20 26.06 20.81
C LYS A 145 -43.25 25.43 19.79
N GLY A 146 -43.18 25.99 18.57
CA GLY A 146 -42.45 25.37 17.47
C GLY A 146 -43.14 24.11 16.97
N PHE A 147 -42.45 23.40 16.08
CA PHE A 147 -42.82 22.05 15.69
C PHE A 147 -41.57 21.19 15.54
N THR A 148 -41.78 19.90 15.74
CA THR A 148 -40.76 18.88 15.53
C THR A 148 -41.28 17.83 14.56
N LYS A 149 -40.38 17.28 13.76
CA LYS A 149 -40.62 16.08 12.97
C LYS A 149 -39.45 15.14 13.12
N GLU A 150 -39.73 13.89 13.46
CA GLU A 150 -38.75 12.82 13.47
C GLU A 150 -38.90 11.95 12.23
N ILE A 151 -37.78 11.54 11.67
CA ILE A 151 -37.71 10.61 10.55
C ILE A 151 -36.58 9.61 10.78
N ASP A 152 -36.72 8.44 10.18
CA ASP A 152 -35.60 7.52 10.00
C ASP A 152 -34.97 7.76 8.64
N ALA A 153 -33.64 7.82 8.59
CA ALA A 153 -32.87 7.94 7.37
C ALA A 153 -31.84 6.83 7.29
N ASN A 154 -31.85 6.07 6.20
CA ASN A 154 -30.77 5.13 5.89
C ASN A 154 -29.62 5.91 5.24
N VAL A 155 -28.42 5.74 5.78
CA VAL A 155 -27.20 6.39 5.33
C VAL A 155 -26.23 5.32 4.87
N VAL A 156 -25.76 5.45 3.63
CA VAL A 156 -24.88 4.48 2.98
C VAL A 156 -23.48 5.07 2.88
N PHE A 157 -22.51 4.41 3.52
CA PHE A 157 -21.08 4.74 3.45
C PHE A 157 -20.37 3.77 2.52
N SER A 158 -19.47 4.28 1.69
CA SER A 158 -18.51 3.44 0.96
C SER A 158 -17.47 2.85 1.91
N THR A 159 -16.97 1.67 1.57
CA THR A 159 -15.83 1.04 2.24
C THR A 159 -14.51 1.53 1.64
N ASP A 160 -13.43 1.34 2.39
CA ASP A 160 -12.08 1.57 1.86
C ASP A 160 -11.80 0.62 0.67
N LYS A 161 -11.03 1.15 -0.29
CA LYS A 161 -10.64 0.44 -1.52
C LYS A 161 -9.14 0.19 -1.62
N MET A 162 -8.31 0.87 -0.84
CA MET A 162 -6.85 0.77 -0.94
C MET A 162 -6.28 0.05 0.28
N ILE A 163 -5.42 -0.93 0.02
CA ILE A 163 -4.65 -1.66 1.03
C ILE A 163 -3.19 -1.40 0.76
N GLY A 164 -2.43 -0.97 1.75
CA GLY A 164 -1.03 -0.66 1.54
C GLY A 164 -0.36 0.08 2.67
N LEU A 165 0.90 0.41 2.43
CA LEU A 165 1.70 1.26 3.31
C LEU A 165 1.64 2.72 2.85
N PRO A 166 1.86 3.68 3.76
CA PRO A 166 2.19 5.04 3.37
C PRO A 166 3.35 5.08 2.37
N LYS A 167 3.32 6.02 1.43
CA LYS A 167 4.42 6.18 0.46
C LYS A 167 5.73 6.44 1.18
N LYS A 168 6.79 5.72 0.76
CA LYS A 168 8.14 5.77 1.34
C LYS A 168 8.19 5.30 2.81
N SER A 169 7.51 4.21 3.13
CA SER A 169 7.70 3.48 4.38
C SER A 169 9.08 2.84 4.45
N ARG A 170 10.05 3.63 4.91
CA ARG A 170 11.41 3.17 5.18
C ARG A 170 11.41 2.18 6.35
N ASP A 171 10.60 2.42 7.38
CA ASP A 171 10.74 1.78 8.70
C ASP A 171 10.42 0.28 8.77
N ILE A 172 9.70 -0.27 7.78
CA ILE A 172 9.36 -1.70 7.75
C ILE A 172 10.59 -2.62 7.66
N PHE A 173 11.66 -2.15 7.02
CA PHE A 173 12.96 -2.83 7.01
C PHE A 173 13.76 -2.59 8.28
N TYR A 174 13.52 -1.44 8.93
CA TYR A 174 14.53 -0.83 9.76
C TYR A 174 14.47 -1.13 11.21
N LYS A 175 13.24 -1.31 11.75
CA LYS A 175 12.90 -1.43 13.19
C LYS A 175 11.78 -0.47 13.55
N ASN A 176 10.95 -0.85 14.52
CA ASN A 176 10.26 0.13 15.34
C ASN A 176 11.32 0.79 16.24
N TYR A 177 11.89 1.92 15.81
CA TYR A 177 12.99 2.60 16.51
C TYR A 177 12.65 3.00 17.94
N GLU A 178 11.37 3.29 18.22
CA GLU A 178 10.89 3.61 19.57
C GLU A 178 10.99 2.41 20.51
N ALA A 179 10.75 1.20 19.99
CA ALA A 179 10.71 -0.05 20.77
C ALA A 179 11.97 -0.93 20.61
N ASN A 180 12.90 -0.55 19.73
CA ASN A 180 14.07 -1.37 19.35
C ASN A 180 13.71 -2.76 18.79
N GLN A 181 12.57 -2.89 18.12
CA GLN A 181 12.02 -4.15 17.61
C GLN A 181 12.19 -4.28 16.10
N PHE A 182 12.37 -5.49 15.58
CA PHE A 182 12.51 -5.77 14.15
C PHE A 182 11.63 -6.98 13.75
N GLY A 183 11.49 -7.23 12.44
CA GLY A 183 10.78 -8.40 11.92
C GLY A 183 9.34 -8.49 12.43
N ILE A 184 8.97 -9.62 13.02
CA ILE A 184 7.63 -9.90 13.56
C ILE A 184 7.23 -8.98 14.71
N ASN A 185 8.21 -8.34 15.35
CA ASN A 185 7.95 -7.37 16.41
C ASN A 185 7.84 -5.93 15.87
N SER A 186 8.12 -5.68 14.59
CA SER A 186 8.01 -4.37 13.93
C SER A 186 6.95 -4.37 12.83
N LYS A 187 5.79 -4.94 13.14
CA LYS A 187 4.67 -5.02 12.19
C LYS A 187 4.16 -3.63 11.81
N GLN A 188 3.63 -3.53 10.61
CA GLN A 188 3.03 -2.31 10.08
C GLN A 188 1.57 -2.59 9.70
N VAL A 189 0.66 -1.73 10.15
CA VAL A 189 -0.75 -1.81 9.73
C VAL A 189 -0.85 -1.40 8.26
N ILE A 190 -1.41 -2.27 7.43
CA ILE A 190 -1.60 -2.03 5.98
C ILE A 190 -3.07 -1.80 5.60
N ALA A 191 -4.00 -2.21 6.46
CA ALA A 191 -5.43 -2.01 6.29
C ALA A 191 -6.20 -2.37 7.56
N ASN A 192 -7.50 -2.08 7.57
CA ASN A 192 -8.43 -2.51 8.60
C ASN A 192 -9.60 -3.27 7.96
N THR A 193 -9.87 -4.49 8.41
CA THR A 193 -10.88 -5.37 7.79
C THR A 193 -12.29 -4.81 7.92
N ASP A 194 -12.60 -4.11 9.01
CA ASP A 194 -13.89 -3.47 9.17
C ASP A 194 -14.04 -2.34 8.16
N ARG A 195 -13.05 -1.45 8.03
CA ARG A 195 -13.10 -0.34 7.04
C ARG A 195 -13.23 -0.84 5.60
N LEU A 196 -12.61 -1.98 5.28
CA LEU A 196 -12.74 -2.66 3.98
C LEU A 196 -14.08 -3.39 3.77
N GLY A 197 -14.92 -3.49 4.80
CA GLY A 197 -16.18 -4.24 4.76
C GLY A 197 -16.00 -5.76 4.70
N TRP A 198 -14.84 -6.28 5.10
CA TRP A 198 -14.56 -7.71 5.08
C TRP A 198 -15.23 -8.41 6.26
N SER A 199 -16.12 -9.36 5.96
CA SER A 199 -16.62 -10.30 6.97
C SER A 199 -15.60 -11.42 7.18
N VAL A 200 -14.82 -11.35 8.26
CA VAL A 200 -13.84 -12.36 8.67
C VAL A 200 -13.91 -12.58 10.18
N ASN A 201 -13.81 -13.83 10.62
CA ASN A 201 -13.96 -14.24 12.02
C ASN A 201 -12.67 -14.80 12.63
N SER A 202 -11.63 -15.02 11.81
CA SER A 202 -10.34 -15.55 12.25
C SER A 202 -9.18 -14.93 11.48
N LYS A 203 -7.98 -15.07 12.05
CA LYS A 203 -6.71 -14.68 11.41
C LYS A 203 -6.55 -15.38 10.06
N ASP A 204 -6.79 -16.69 10.01
CA ASP A 204 -6.61 -17.48 8.79
C ASP A 204 -7.56 -17.04 7.68
N GLU A 205 -8.81 -16.71 8.02
CA GLU A 205 -9.77 -16.14 7.06
C GLU A 205 -9.31 -14.77 6.53
N ALA A 206 -8.84 -13.89 7.41
CA ALA A 206 -8.36 -12.56 7.04
C ALA A 206 -7.14 -12.64 6.10
N ILE A 207 -6.16 -13.49 6.42
CA ILE A 207 -4.94 -13.67 5.61
C ILE A 207 -5.27 -14.34 4.28
N LYS A 208 -6.10 -15.39 4.28
CA LYS A 208 -6.54 -16.03 3.04
C LYS A 208 -7.21 -15.03 2.10
N LYS A 209 -8.12 -14.22 2.65
CA LYS A 209 -8.81 -13.17 1.90
C LYS A 209 -7.86 -12.11 1.38
N LEU A 210 -6.92 -11.65 2.20
CA LEU A 210 -5.85 -10.74 1.78
C LEU A 210 -5.09 -11.30 0.57
N PHE A 211 -4.75 -12.59 0.59
CA PHE A 211 -4.00 -13.22 -0.50
C PHE A 211 -4.83 -13.32 -1.78
N GLU A 212 -6.12 -13.64 -1.67
CA GLU A 212 -7.04 -13.60 -2.80
C GLU A 212 -7.09 -12.19 -3.42
N LYS A 213 -7.16 -11.14 -2.58
CA LYS A 213 -7.16 -9.74 -3.06
C LYS A 213 -5.84 -9.33 -3.69
N ILE A 214 -4.69 -9.69 -3.11
CA ILE A 214 -3.37 -9.46 -3.73
C ILE A 214 -3.28 -10.19 -5.07
N LYS A 215 -3.65 -11.48 -5.14
CA LYS A 215 -3.62 -12.26 -6.38
C LYS A 215 -4.46 -11.61 -7.48
N LYS A 216 -5.66 -11.15 -7.13
CA LYS A 216 -6.57 -10.49 -8.06
C LYS A 216 -6.00 -9.14 -8.52
N ALA A 217 -5.52 -8.31 -7.59
CA ALA A 217 -4.96 -6.99 -7.90
C ALA A 217 -3.67 -7.07 -8.72
N ALA A 218 -2.79 -8.04 -8.42
CA ALA A 218 -1.54 -8.27 -9.14
C ALA A 218 -1.73 -9.05 -10.46
N GLY A 219 -2.96 -9.48 -10.79
CA GLY A 219 -3.28 -10.11 -12.07
C GLY A 219 -2.81 -11.56 -12.22
N PHE A 220 -2.72 -12.32 -11.12
CA PHE A 220 -2.38 -13.76 -11.15
C PHE A 220 -3.37 -14.56 -12.01
N GLU A 221 -4.68 -14.34 -11.85
CA GLU A 221 -5.72 -15.23 -12.40
C GLU A 221 -5.44 -16.70 -12.02
N ASN A 222 -5.15 -17.56 -13.01
CA ASN A 222 -4.80 -18.97 -12.82
C ASN A 222 -3.27 -19.22 -12.79
N ALA A 223 -2.46 -18.17 -12.73
CA ALA A 223 -1.01 -18.28 -12.68
C ALA A 223 -0.50 -18.69 -11.29
N GLN A 224 0.57 -19.47 -11.24
CA GLN A 224 1.26 -19.76 -9.98
C GLN A 224 2.10 -18.57 -9.50
N GLU A 225 2.67 -17.83 -10.45
CA GLU A 225 3.55 -16.69 -10.19
C GLU A 225 3.30 -15.61 -11.25
N VAL A 226 3.61 -14.35 -10.92
CA VAL A 226 3.59 -13.26 -11.90
C VAL A 226 4.89 -12.47 -11.85
N ILE A 227 5.29 -11.88 -12.97
CA ILE A 227 6.43 -10.97 -13.06
C ILE A 227 5.92 -9.61 -13.51
N LEU A 228 6.14 -8.58 -12.69
CA LEU A 228 5.86 -7.19 -12.99
C LEU A 228 7.10 -6.56 -13.63
N ASP A 229 7.00 -6.18 -14.89
CA ASP A 229 7.97 -5.35 -15.57
C ASP A 229 7.48 -3.90 -15.52
N THR A 230 7.88 -3.22 -14.45
CA THR A 230 7.50 -1.82 -14.19
C THR A 230 8.11 -0.84 -15.20
N VAL A 231 9.17 -1.24 -15.89
CA VAL A 231 9.89 -0.41 -16.86
C VAL A 231 9.13 -0.36 -18.19
N ASN A 232 8.61 -1.51 -18.63
CA ASN A 232 7.93 -1.65 -19.92
C ASN A 232 6.41 -1.74 -19.79
N ASN A 233 5.89 -1.56 -18.57
CA ASN A 233 4.48 -1.67 -18.23
C ASN A 233 3.87 -3.02 -18.67
N LYS A 234 4.61 -4.11 -18.43
CA LYS A 234 4.19 -5.48 -18.76
C LYS A 234 4.00 -6.33 -17.52
N LEU A 235 3.09 -7.29 -17.62
CA LEU A 235 2.84 -8.35 -16.66
C LEU A 235 3.11 -9.68 -17.35
N TYR A 236 3.89 -10.56 -16.73
CA TYR A 236 4.05 -11.92 -17.22
C TYR A 236 3.41 -12.91 -16.25
N ARG A 237 2.47 -13.73 -16.73
CA ARG A 237 1.90 -14.84 -15.96
C ARG A 237 2.72 -16.09 -16.18
N VAL A 238 3.14 -16.73 -15.10
CA VAL A 238 4.04 -17.88 -15.12
C VAL A 238 3.33 -19.13 -14.59
N ASN A 239 3.35 -20.18 -15.41
CA ASN A 239 2.79 -21.50 -15.11
C ASN A 239 3.80 -22.59 -15.53
N GLY A 240 4.59 -23.07 -14.56
CA GLY A 240 5.73 -23.93 -14.86
C GLY A 240 6.70 -23.23 -15.82
N ASN A 241 7.01 -23.87 -16.95
CA ASN A 241 7.90 -23.32 -17.98
C ASN A 241 7.18 -22.37 -18.97
N ASN A 242 5.86 -22.19 -18.86
CA ASN A 242 5.10 -21.34 -19.77
C ASN A 242 4.98 -19.92 -19.19
N ILE A 243 5.35 -18.91 -19.98
CA ILE A 243 5.30 -17.49 -19.61
C ILE A 243 4.46 -16.77 -20.66
N THR A 244 3.37 -16.14 -20.23
CA THR A 244 2.49 -15.36 -21.13
C THR A 244 2.54 -13.89 -20.77
N GLU A 245 2.61 -13.01 -21.76
CA GLU A 245 2.69 -11.56 -21.59
C GLU A 245 1.30 -10.92 -21.62
N HIS A 246 1.10 -9.94 -20.73
CA HIS A 246 -0.10 -9.13 -20.56
C HIS A 246 0.30 -7.68 -20.26
N GLU A 247 -0.66 -6.76 -20.31
CA GLU A 247 -0.43 -5.39 -19.83
C GLU A 247 -0.44 -5.34 -18.30
N LEU A 248 0.42 -4.50 -17.74
CA LEU A 248 0.44 -4.27 -16.30
C LEU A 248 -0.78 -3.46 -15.85
N THR A 249 -1.44 -3.94 -14.80
CA THR A 249 -2.60 -3.28 -14.19
C THR A 249 -2.15 -2.17 -13.24
N LYS A 250 -2.87 -1.04 -13.23
CA LYS A 250 -2.64 0.07 -12.28
C LYS A 250 -3.18 -0.21 -10.87
N LYS A 251 -3.74 -1.39 -10.64
CA LYS A 251 -4.38 -1.80 -9.38
C LYS A 251 -3.42 -2.36 -8.35
N PHE A 252 -2.14 -2.53 -8.70
CA PHE A 252 -1.12 -3.07 -7.82
C PHE A 252 0.20 -2.35 -8.08
N ASN A 253 0.66 -1.55 -7.12
CA ASN A 253 1.90 -0.79 -7.20
C ASN A 253 2.87 -1.33 -6.15
N LEU A 254 4.06 -1.71 -6.63
CA LEU A 254 5.11 -2.26 -5.80
C LEU A 254 6.46 -1.75 -6.26
N LYS A 255 7.19 -1.10 -5.36
CA LYS A 255 8.51 -0.55 -5.63
C LYS A 255 9.35 -0.55 -4.36
N PHE A 256 10.59 -1.01 -4.49
CA PHE A 256 11.51 -1.10 -3.37
C PHE A 256 12.60 -0.04 -3.46
N ILE A 257 13.11 0.36 -2.31
CA ILE A 257 14.40 1.04 -2.22
C ILE A 257 15.40 -0.09 -1.98
N LEU A 258 16.32 -0.30 -2.91
CA LEU A 258 17.36 -1.33 -2.80
C LEU A 258 18.72 -0.64 -2.59
N PRO A 259 19.75 -1.33 -2.06
CA PRO A 259 21.04 -0.69 -1.86
C PRO A 259 21.69 -0.35 -3.20
N GLU A 260 22.18 0.87 -3.34
CA GLU A 260 22.71 1.40 -4.60
C GLU A 260 24.18 1.05 -4.83
N SER A 261 24.92 0.64 -3.80
CA SER A 261 26.36 0.36 -3.91
C SER A 261 26.80 -0.78 -3.01
N PHE A 262 27.68 -1.66 -3.49
CA PHE A 262 28.36 -2.70 -2.71
C PHE A 262 29.85 -2.78 -3.03
N ILE A 263 30.69 -3.06 -2.04
CA ILE A 263 32.12 -3.35 -2.23
C ILE A 263 32.34 -4.87 -2.19
N TYR A 264 32.87 -5.40 -3.30
CA TYR A 264 33.04 -6.84 -3.53
C TYR A 264 34.45 -7.32 -3.22
N GLN A 265 35.47 -6.64 -3.77
CA GLN A 265 36.90 -6.87 -3.57
C GLN A 265 37.61 -5.53 -3.38
N GLN A 266 38.89 -5.50 -3.01
CA GLN A 266 39.62 -4.22 -3.01
C GLN A 266 39.54 -3.62 -4.42
N SER A 267 39.02 -2.40 -4.56
CA SER A 267 38.84 -1.71 -5.84
C SER A 267 37.81 -2.32 -6.81
N THR A 268 36.90 -3.21 -6.38
CA THR A 268 35.75 -3.65 -7.18
C THR A 268 34.45 -3.26 -6.50
N GLN A 269 33.59 -2.53 -7.22
CA GLN A 269 32.33 -2.01 -6.72
C GLN A 269 31.17 -2.38 -7.64
N VAL A 270 29.98 -2.55 -7.06
CA VAL A 270 28.72 -2.71 -7.77
C VAL A 270 27.92 -1.44 -7.61
N LYS A 271 27.33 -0.94 -8.70
CA LYS A 271 26.38 0.19 -8.68
C LYS A 271 25.03 -0.30 -9.19
N GLY A 272 24.00 -0.30 -8.36
CA GLY A 272 22.64 -0.69 -8.74
C GLY A 272 21.86 0.45 -9.38
N ASP A 273 21.06 0.16 -10.40
CA ASP A 273 20.02 1.05 -10.91
C ASP A 273 18.67 0.60 -10.35
N THR A 274 18.33 1.15 -9.19
CA THR A 274 17.12 0.79 -8.44
C THR A 274 15.87 1.45 -9.01
N SER A 275 16.01 2.36 -9.98
CA SER A 275 14.87 2.96 -10.70
C SER A 275 14.14 1.96 -11.59
N LYS A 276 14.80 0.85 -11.94
CA LYS A 276 14.28 -0.23 -12.78
C LYS A 276 14.20 -1.53 -12.00
N GLN A 277 13.00 -2.09 -11.88
CA GLN A 277 12.76 -3.31 -11.11
C GLN A 277 11.86 -4.27 -11.87
N PHE A 278 12.34 -5.50 -12.02
CA PHE A 278 11.55 -6.62 -12.49
C PHE A 278 11.20 -7.49 -11.28
N ILE A 279 9.91 -7.56 -10.95
CA ILE A 279 9.45 -8.07 -9.66
C ILE A 279 8.64 -9.34 -9.88
N ARG A 280 9.11 -10.48 -9.40
CA ARG A 280 8.38 -11.74 -9.41
C ARG A 280 7.68 -11.97 -8.09
N LEU A 281 6.38 -12.25 -8.15
CA LEU A 281 5.51 -12.49 -7.02
C LEU A 281 5.05 -13.94 -7.01
N ARG A 282 5.06 -14.56 -5.84
CA ARG A 282 4.49 -15.89 -5.60
C ARG A 282 4.07 -16.04 -4.13
N PHE A 283 3.28 -17.07 -3.85
CA PHE A 283 2.84 -17.37 -2.48
C PHE A 283 3.42 -18.70 -2.00
N GLU A 284 3.96 -18.74 -0.79
CA GLU A 284 4.39 -19.96 -0.10
C GLU A 284 3.35 -20.33 0.97
N ASN A 285 2.85 -21.56 0.92
CA ASN A 285 1.98 -22.17 1.94
C ASN A 285 0.75 -21.34 2.38
N ASN A 286 0.26 -20.41 1.57
CA ASN A 286 -0.80 -19.45 1.93
C ASN A 286 -0.55 -18.66 3.23
N GLU A 287 0.70 -18.55 3.67
CA GLU A 287 1.10 -17.76 4.84
C GLU A 287 2.05 -16.62 4.47
N ARG A 288 2.69 -16.70 3.29
CA ARG A 288 3.81 -15.83 2.94
C ARG A 288 3.76 -15.37 1.49
N LEU A 289 3.85 -14.06 1.29
CA LEU A 289 4.09 -13.46 -0.03
C LEU A 289 5.60 -13.37 -0.26
N VAL A 290 6.07 -14.03 -1.32
CA VAL A 290 7.47 -13.97 -1.74
C VAL A 290 7.59 -13.00 -2.91
N VAL A 291 8.53 -12.09 -2.77
CA VAL A 291 8.86 -11.07 -3.75
C VAL A 291 10.34 -11.21 -4.11
N GLU A 292 10.60 -11.57 -5.36
CA GLU A 292 11.94 -11.64 -5.92
C GLU A 292 12.11 -10.46 -6.88
N VAL A 293 13.16 -9.67 -6.71
CA VAL A 293 13.40 -8.45 -7.48
C VAL A 293 14.73 -8.57 -8.20
N ALA A 294 14.73 -8.40 -9.51
CA ALA A 294 15.93 -8.17 -10.29
C ALA A 294 16.02 -6.68 -10.66
N SER A 295 17.11 -6.03 -10.28
CA SER A 295 17.42 -4.65 -10.70
C SER A 295 18.73 -4.62 -11.48
N PRO A 296 18.82 -3.89 -12.60
CA PRO A 296 20.05 -3.74 -13.36
C PRO A 296 21.19 -3.20 -12.48
N ALA A 297 22.41 -3.64 -12.73
CA ALA A 297 23.58 -3.16 -12.00
C ALA A 297 24.83 -3.13 -12.88
N GLN A 298 25.78 -2.28 -12.51
CA GLN A 298 27.08 -2.19 -13.13
C GLN A 298 28.15 -2.71 -12.17
N LEU A 299 28.92 -3.71 -12.62
CA LEU A 299 30.14 -4.13 -11.97
C LEU A 299 31.31 -3.29 -12.50
N VAL A 300 31.99 -2.57 -11.60
CA VAL A 300 33.22 -1.84 -11.90
C VAL A 300 34.37 -2.59 -11.25
N VAL A 301 35.23 -3.19 -12.09
CA VAL A 301 36.37 -3.99 -11.66
C VAL A 301 37.64 -3.13 -11.65
N GLY A 302 38.37 -3.15 -10.55
CA GLY A 302 39.69 -2.51 -10.46
C GLY A 302 40.79 -3.40 -11.05
N ALA A 303 41.91 -2.78 -11.47
CA ALA A 303 43.01 -3.47 -12.15
C ALA A 303 43.56 -4.69 -11.40
N LEU A 304 43.58 -4.66 -10.08
CA LEU A 304 44.03 -5.77 -9.23
C LEU A 304 43.16 -7.04 -9.35
N ASN A 305 41.97 -6.95 -9.95
CA ASN A 305 40.99 -8.03 -10.00
C ASN A 305 40.63 -8.45 -11.44
N TYR A 306 41.35 -7.97 -12.46
CA TYR A 306 41.00 -8.24 -13.86
C TYR A 306 41.03 -9.73 -14.19
N ASP A 307 42.10 -10.44 -13.84
CA ASP A 307 42.25 -11.88 -14.12
C ASP A 307 41.16 -12.72 -13.41
N THR A 308 40.81 -12.29 -12.20
CA THR A 308 39.76 -12.90 -11.39
C THR A 308 38.38 -12.73 -12.03
N ASN A 309 38.15 -11.65 -12.75
CA ASN A 309 36.87 -11.31 -13.38
C ASN A 309 36.86 -11.56 -14.91
N GLY A 310 37.86 -12.26 -15.45
CA GLY A 310 38.06 -12.49 -16.89
C GLY A 310 36.89 -13.15 -17.61
N ASP A 311 36.00 -13.84 -16.88
CA ASP A 311 34.78 -14.46 -17.42
C ASP A 311 33.60 -13.48 -17.56
N THR A 312 33.82 -12.22 -17.14
CA THR A 312 32.80 -11.15 -17.11
C THR A 312 33.28 -9.83 -17.72
N ILE A 313 34.58 -9.53 -17.67
CA ILE A 313 35.18 -8.34 -18.30
C ILE A 313 36.03 -8.75 -19.49
N GLU A 314 36.10 -7.91 -20.52
CA GLU A 314 37.03 -8.08 -21.63
C GLU A 314 38.16 -7.05 -21.54
N LEU A 315 39.40 -7.50 -21.70
CA LEU A 315 40.57 -6.62 -21.70
C LEU A 315 41.07 -6.43 -23.14
N VAL A 316 41.25 -5.18 -23.55
CA VAL A 316 41.93 -4.82 -24.79
C VAL A 316 43.14 -3.98 -24.43
N ASN A 317 44.33 -4.44 -24.83
CA ASN A 317 45.61 -3.81 -24.49
C ASN A 317 45.81 -3.60 -22.97
N GLY A 318 45.36 -4.55 -22.15
CA GLY A 318 45.53 -4.51 -20.69
C GLY A 318 44.52 -3.62 -19.94
N ALA A 319 43.57 -3.00 -20.64
CA ALA A 319 42.51 -2.19 -20.04
C ALA A 319 41.13 -2.82 -20.31
N PRO A 320 40.15 -2.70 -19.40
CA PRO A 320 38.78 -3.14 -19.64
C PRO A 320 38.21 -2.37 -20.80
N LYS A 321 37.56 -3.07 -21.72
CA LYS A 321 36.79 -2.47 -22.80
C LYS A 321 35.31 -2.48 -22.39
N PRO A 322 34.75 -1.33 -21.96
CA PRO A 322 33.41 -1.30 -21.37
C PRO A 322 32.32 -1.86 -22.27
N GLU A 323 32.40 -1.63 -23.58
CA GLU A 323 31.43 -2.12 -24.58
C GLU A 323 31.44 -3.64 -24.77
N TYR A 324 32.47 -4.34 -24.28
CA TYR A 324 32.59 -5.80 -24.32
C TYR A 324 32.41 -6.43 -22.93
N THR A 325 32.19 -5.62 -21.90
CA THR A 325 31.99 -6.09 -20.54
C THR A 325 30.55 -6.58 -20.34
N MET A 326 30.40 -7.72 -19.67
CA MET A 326 29.10 -8.34 -19.46
C MET A 326 28.26 -7.58 -18.41
N PRO A 327 26.94 -7.44 -18.60
CA PRO A 327 26.07 -6.77 -17.65
C PRO A 327 25.93 -7.54 -16.33
N SER A 328 25.41 -6.86 -15.32
CA SER A 328 25.10 -7.46 -14.02
C SER A 328 23.76 -6.98 -13.47
N ALA A 329 23.30 -7.60 -12.40
CA ALA A 329 22.06 -7.27 -11.71
C ALA A 329 22.18 -7.53 -10.21
N LEU A 330 21.37 -6.84 -9.41
CA LEU A 330 21.09 -7.20 -8.02
C LEU A 330 19.82 -8.05 -7.97
N LEU A 331 19.91 -9.21 -7.34
CA LEU A 331 18.79 -10.10 -7.06
C LEU A 331 18.44 -10.02 -5.58
N THR A 332 17.27 -9.49 -5.27
CA THR A 332 16.78 -9.31 -3.92
C THR A 332 15.59 -10.24 -3.68
N THR A 333 15.62 -11.02 -2.61
CA THR A 333 14.48 -11.81 -2.14
C THR A 333 13.92 -11.21 -0.87
N LEU A 334 12.63 -10.89 -0.89
CA LEU A 334 11.82 -10.40 0.20
C LEU A 334 10.72 -11.41 0.50
N LYS A 335 10.47 -11.67 1.77
CA LYS A 335 9.31 -12.44 2.18
C LYS A 335 8.50 -11.68 3.22
N PHE A 336 7.23 -11.45 2.88
CA PHE A 336 6.25 -10.81 3.74
C PHE A 336 5.34 -11.86 4.36
N GLU A 337 5.13 -11.72 5.65
CA GLU A 337 4.11 -12.44 6.39
C GLU A 337 3.13 -11.43 6.96
N PHE A 338 1.93 -11.94 7.28
CA PHE A 338 0.81 -11.11 7.66
C PHE A 338 0.19 -11.63 8.96
N ASP A 339 -0.35 -10.69 9.73
CA ASP A 339 -1.10 -10.97 10.94
C ASP A 339 -2.43 -10.20 10.94
N TRP A 340 -3.32 -10.56 11.84
CA TRP A 340 -4.59 -9.88 12.04
C TRP A 340 -4.88 -9.69 13.52
N ASP A 341 -4.95 -8.42 13.94
CA ASP A 341 -5.35 -8.06 15.30
C ASP A 341 -6.88 -8.10 15.37
N ASN A 342 -7.45 -9.17 15.95
CA ASN A 342 -8.91 -9.31 16.08
C ASN A 342 -9.56 -8.18 16.90
N SER A 343 -8.84 -7.55 17.82
CA SER A 343 -9.39 -6.50 18.69
C SER A 343 -9.52 -5.17 17.95
N LYS A 344 -8.53 -4.84 17.12
CA LYS A 344 -8.51 -3.60 16.33
C LYS A 344 -9.04 -3.77 14.92
N LYS A 345 -9.13 -5.02 14.45
CA LYS A 345 -9.45 -5.43 13.07
C LYS A 345 -8.37 -5.03 12.06
N ASP A 346 -7.16 -4.77 12.53
CA ASP A 346 -6.03 -4.35 11.70
C ASP A 346 -5.36 -5.54 11.02
N ILE A 347 -5.04 -5.38 9.74
CA ILE A 347 -4.17 -6.28 8.99
C ILE A 347 -2.75 -5.73 9.11
N GLU A 348 -1.87 -6.56 9.60
CA GLU A 348 -0.48 -6.22 9.86
C GLU A 348 0.44 -6.96 8.88
N MET A 349 1.51 -6.31 8.46
CA MET A 349 2.55 -6.89 7.60
C MET A 349 3.92 -6.75 8.25
N HIS A 350 4.77 -7.77 8.12
CA HIS A 350 6.19 -7.70 8.48
C HIS A 350 7.08 -8.44 7.48
N ILE A 351 8.37 -8.08 7.47
CA ILE A 351 9.39 -8.77 6.70
C ILE A 351 9.92 -9.95 7.52
N ALA A 352 9.70 -11.16 7.03
CA ALA A 352 10.24 -12.40 7.61
C ALA A 352 11.63 -12.73 7.04
N LYS A 353 11.91 -12.27 5.81
CA LYS A 353 13.20 -12.51 5.15
C LYS A 353 13.58 -11.38 4.20
N TYR A 354 14.85 -10.96 4.24
CA TYR A 354 15.45 -10.06 3.26
C TYR A 354 16.88 -10.51 2.95
N GLU A 355 17.12 -10.87 1.69
CA GLU A 355 18.44 -11.21 1.16
C GLU A 355 18.66 -10.47 -0.14
N THR A 356 19.90 -10.08 -0.44
CA THR A 356 20.25 -9.56 -1.76
C THR A 356 21.59 -10.12 -2.21
N TYR A 357 21.74 -10.37 -3.51
CA TYR A 357 22.93 -10.94 -4.14
C TYR A 357 23.28 -10.17 -5.42
N HIS A 358 24.56 -10.07 -5.75
CA HIS A 358 25.01 -9.55 -7.05
C HIS A 358 25.27 -10.69 -8.02
N VAL A 359 24.74 -10.57 -9.22
CA VAL A 359 24.88 -11.58 -10.28
C VAL A 359 25.41 -10.91 -11.53
N THR A 360 26.46 -11.48 -12.12
CA THR A 360 27.04 -11.01 -13.38
C THR A 360 26.80 -12.02 -14.48
N LYS A 361 26.48 -11.56 -15.69
CA LYS A 361 26.35 -12.43 -16.86
C LYS A 361 27.70 -13.06 -17.19
N HIS A 362 27.68 -14.36 -17.47
CA HIS A 362 28.85 -15.05 -17.98
C HIS A 362 29.02 -14.80 -19.50
N LYS A 363 30.25 -14.69 -19.98
CA LYS A 363 30.53 -14.45 -21.40
C LYS A 363 29.95 -15.50 -22.34
N LYS A 364 29.86 -16.76 -21.89
CA LYS A 364 29.32 -17.87 -22.71
C LYS A 364 27.80 -17.93 -22.74
N LEU A 365 27.10 -17.17 -21.90
CA LEU A 365 25.64 -17.14 -21.93
C LEU A 365 25.16 -16.56 -23.25
N THR A 366 24.36 -17.35 -23.96
CA THR A 366 23.68 -16.99 -25.20
C THR A 366 22.18 -17.24 -25.03
N ASP A 367 21.36 -16.35 -25.57
CA ASP A 367 19.91 -16.48 -25.59
C ASP A 367 19.39 -15.86 -26.89
N ASN A 368 18.78 -16.69 -27.75
CA ASN A 368 18.31 -16.26 -29.06
C ASN A 368 17.13 -15.28 -28.97
N SER A 369 16.47 -15.17 -27.81
CA SER A 369 15.38 -14.22 -27.59
C SER A 369 15.86 -12.81 -27.23
N ILE A 370 17.15 -12.64 -26.92
CA ILE A 370 17.74 -11.35 -26.54
C ILE A 370 18.55 -10.79 -27.71
N THR A 371 18.25 -9.55 -28.09
CA THR A 371 19.05 -8.84 -29.09
C THR A 371 20.33 -8.30 -28.41
N PRO A 372 21.52 -8.74 -28.82
CA PRO A 372 22.75 -8.28 -28.19
C PRO A 372 23.05 -6.81 -28.55
N VAL A 373 23.56 -6.05 -27.60
CA VAL A 373 24.14 -4.71 -27.81
C VAL A 373 25.38 -4.81 -28.70
N THR A 374 26.18 -5.85 -28.49
CA THR A 374 27.44 -6.09 -29.22
C THR A 374 27.80 -7.57 -29.16
N THR A 375 28.50 -8.06 -30.18
CA THR A 375 29.06 -9.41 -30.21
C THR A 375 30.55 -9.36 -30.54
N TYR A 376 31.32 -10.27 -29.95
CA TYR A 376 32.75 -10.39 -30.23
C TYR A 376 33.23 -11.84 -30.07
N GLN A 377 34.33 -12.19 -30.72
CA GLN A 377 34.98 -13.48 -30.51
C GLN A 377 35.86 -13.39 -29.26
N SER A 378 35.50 -14.12 -28.21
CA SER A 378 36.35 -14.21 -27.02
C SER A 378 37.65 -14.95 -27.38
N PRO A 379 38.81 -14.50 -26.88
CA PRO A 379 40.04 -15.28 -27.00
C PRO A 379 39.83 -16.68 -26.40
N GLN A 380 40.61 -17.67 -26.86
CA GLN A 380 40.59 -19.02 -26.28
C GLN A 380 40.81 -18.90 -24.78
N GLY A 381 39.76 -19.11 -23.98
CA GLY A 381 39.93 -19.29 -22.53
C GLY A 381 40.79 -20.52 -22.29
N ASN A 382 41.47 -20.60 -21.14
CA ASN A 382 42.38 -21.68 -20.73
C ASN A 382 41.96 -23.09 -21.23
N GLY A 383 42.41 -23.48 -22.42
CA GLY A 383 42.20 -24.79 -23.05
C GLY A 383 40.98 -24.98 -23.96
N GLY A 384 40.18 -23.97 -24.27
CA GLY A 384 38.93 -24.10 -25.05
C GLY A 384 38.95 -23.54 -26.49
N ASN A 385 37.96 -23.92 -27.30
CA ASN A 385 37.68 -23.31 -28.61
C ASN A 385 37.24 -21.84 -28.46
N LYS A 386 37.51 -21.01 -29.47
CA LYS A 386 36.94 -19.64 -29.55
C LYS A 386 35.42 -19.72 -29.49
N PHE A 387 34.79 -18.79 -28.78
CA PHE A 387 33.34 -18.68 -28.71
C PHE A 387 32.91 -17.23 -28.95
N THR A 388 31.69 -17.06 -29.47
CA THR A 388 31.07 -15.75 -29.63
C THR A 388 30.47 -15.30 -28.30
N ALA A 389 30.99 -14.24 -27.71
CA ALA A 389 30.38 -13.58 -26.57
C ALA A 389 29.29 -12.60 -27.04
N THR A 390 28.16 -12.60 -26.35
CA THR A 390 27.04 -11.67 -26.60
C THR A 390 26.89 -10.73 -25.41
N VAL A 391 27.03 -9.42 -25.66
CA VAL A 391 26.84 -8.38 -24.65
C VAL A 391 25.36 -8.01 -24.64
N TRP A 392 24.69 -8.16 -23.50
CA TRP A 392 23.29 -7.75 -23.34
C TRP A 392 23.23 -6.38 -22.69
N THR A 393 22.06 -5.72 -22.74
CA THR A 393 21.83 -4.59 -21.82
C THR A 393 21.69 -5.12 -20.39
N ALA A 394 21.91 -4.25 -19.40
CA ALA A 394 21.70 -4.62 -18.00
C ALA A 394 20.21 -4.91 -17.70
N ASP A 395 19.30 -4.21 -18.37
CA ASP A 395 17.86 -4.43 -18.29
C ASP A 395 17.49 -5.82 -18.82
N ASP A 396 17.99 -6.22 -19.99
CA ASP A 396 17.72 -7.54 -20.56
C ASP A 396 18.28 -8.66 -19.70
N PHE A 397 19.46 -8.46 -19.10
CA PHE A 397 20.02 -9.46 -18.18
C PHE A 397 19.20 -9.58 -16.89
N ALA A 398 18.75 -8.48 -16.30
CA ALA A 398 17.88 -8.51 -15.13
C ALA A 398 16.52 -9.17 -15.44
N LYS A 399 15.91 -8.85 -16.59
CA LYS A 399 14.70 -9.53 -17.12
C LYS A 399 14.93 -11.02 -17.31
N TRP A 400 16.06 -11.40 -17.87
CA TRP A 400 16.40 -12.79 -18.11
C TRP A 400 16.55 -13.57 -16.80
N LEU A 401 17.24 -12.99 -15.82
CA LEU A 401 17.42 -13.59 -14.50
C LEU A 401 16.06 -13.84 -13.82
N ILE A 402 15.16 -12.86 -13.83
CA ILE A 402 13.86 -13.00 -13.17
C ILE A 402 12.96 -14.02 -13.86
N LYS A 403 13.04 -14.16 -15.19
CA LYS A 403 12.30 -15.18 -15.94
C LYS A 403 12.88 -16.59 -15.70
N ASN A 404 14.20 -16.71 -15.57
CA ASN A 404 14.94 -17.96 -15.39
C ASN A 404 15.38 -18.19 -13.94
N ASN A 405 14.46 -18.02 -12.98
CA ASN A 405 14.81 -18.07 -11.55
C ASN A 405 15.11 -19.45 -11.00
N SER A 406 14.85 -20.56 -11.71
CA SER A 406 15.06 -21.93 -11.21
C SER A 406 16.47 -22.19 -10.66
N ASP A 407 17.47 -21.52 -11.24
CA ASP A 407 18.88 -21.71 -10.91
C ASP A 407 19.31 -20.94 -9.65
N TRP A 408 18.45 -20.05 -9.14
CA TRP A 408 18.74 -19.19 -7.98
C TRP A 408 17.57 -18.99 -7.00
N LYS A 409 16.40 -19.51 -7.32
CA LYS A 409 15.19 -19.48 -6.50
C LYS A 409 15.48 -20.15 -5.15
N SER A 410 15.08 -19.50 -4.07
CA SER A 410 15.16 -20.10 -2.73
C SER A 410 14.24 -21.33 -2.68
N PRO A 411 14.76 -22.56 -2.49
CA PRO A 411 13.98 -23.79 -2.66
C PRO A 411 12.85 -23.92 -1.64
N ASP A 412 13.04 -23.45 -0.40
CA ASP A 412 11.98 -23.38 0.60
C ASP A 412 12.28 -22.34 1.68
N GLY A 413 11.28 -21.50 1.95
CA GLY A 413 10.97 -20.81 3.21
C GLY A 413 12.06 -20.54 4.24
N ASN A 414 12.59 -21.59 4.87
CA ASN A 414 13.14 -21.54 6.22
C ASN A 414 14.52 -22.21 6.36
N GLN A 415 15.26 -22.46 5.28
CA GLN A 415 16.60 -23.06 5.39
C GLN A 415 17.69 -22.27 4.69
N ASP A 416 18.89 -22.38 5.25
CA ASP A 416 20.18 -21.86 4.78
C ASP A 416 20.63 -22.39 3.39
N ASN A 417 19.77 -23.07 2.65
CA ASN A 417 20.12 -23.81 1.43
C ASN A 417 19.79 -23.05 0.15
N SER A 418 19.70 -21.71 0.18
CA SER A 418 19.59 -20.95 -1.07
C SER A 418 20.77 -21.32 -1.99
N PRO A 419 20.54 -21.64 -3.27
CA PRO A 419 21.60 -21.84 -4.25
C PRO A 419 22.53 -20.63 -4.38
N LEU A 420 22.09 -19.45 -3.89
CA LEU A 420 22.86 -18.21 -3.80
C LEU A 420 23.69 -18.11 -2.50
N LYS A 421 23.30 -18.84 -1.45
CA LYS A 421 24.02 -18.86 -0.17
C LYS A 421 25.30 -19.68 -0.35
N HIS A 422 26.43 -18.99 -0.37
CA HIS A 422 27.75 -19.64 -0.35
C HIS A 422 28.51 -19.18 0.86
N SER A 423 29.00 -20.15 1.64
CA SER A 423 29.81 -19.90 2.83
C SER A 423 31.02 -19.06 2.47
N VAL A 424 31.00 -17.81 2.91
CA VAL A 424 32.18 -16.95 2.89
C VAL A 424 33.12 -17.46 3.98
N ILE A 425 34.14 -18.23 3.59
CA ILE A 425 35.26 -18.51 4.50
C ILE A 425 35.97 -17.17 4.69
N THR A 426 36.01 -16.66 5.91
CA THR A 426 36.26 -15.25 6.28
C THR A 426 37.52 -14.59 5.69
N ASN A 427 38.47 -15.35 5.15
CA ASN A 427 39.66 -14.83 4.46
C ASN A 427 39.55 -14.78 2.92
N SER A 428 38.65 -15.56 2.29
CA SER A 428 38.61 -15.70 0.84
C SER A 428 37.78 -14.62 0.12
N ALA A 429 36.64 -14.19 0.68
CA ALA A 429 35.82 -13.13 0.06
C ALA A 429 36.45 -11.73 0.12
N GLN A 430 37.44 -11.53 0.98
CA GLN A 430 38.23 -10.28 1.01
C GLN A 430 39.38 -10.29 0.00
N SER A 431 39.70 -11.46 -0.57
CA SER A 431 40.78 -11.64 -1.52
C SER A 431 40.42 -11.15 -2.91
N ASN A 432 41.40 -10.52 -3.56
CA ASN A 432 41.36 -10.16 -4.98
C ASN A 432 41.30 -11.40 -5.91
N THR A 433 41.43 -12.61 -5.36
CA THR A 433 41.35 -13.88 -6.09
C THR A 433 39.97 -14.54 -6.08
N HIS A 434 38.98 -13.98 -5.37
CA HIS A 434 37.63 -14.55 -5.33
C HIS A 434 36.86 -14.28 -6.64
N LYS A 435 36.53 -15.33 -7.39
CA LYS A 435 35.79 -15.20 -8.67
C LYS A 435 34.26 -15.18 -8.52
N GLY A 436 33.75 -15.45 -7.31
CA GLY A 436 32.34 -15.82 -7.13
C GLY A 436 32.10 -17.28 -7.50
N LYS A 437 30.83 -17.68 -7.57
CA LYS A 437 30.42 -19.02 -8.01
C LYS A 437 29.77 -18.94 -9.37
N GLU A 438 30.33 -19.68 -10.32
CA GLU A 438 29.73 -19.89 -11.63
C GLU A 438 28.57 -20.90 -11.53
N VAL A 439 27.48 -20.60 -12.24
CA VAL A 439 26.30 -21.45 -12.34
C VAL A 439 26.07 -21.79 -13.81
N ASN A 440 26.35 -23.05 -14.16
CA ASN A 440 26.05 -23.65 -15.47
C ASN A 440 26.55 -22.85 -16.69
N ASP A 441 27.70 -22.17 -16.59
CA ASP A 441 28.24 -21.26 -17.62
C ASP A 441 27.27 -20.13 -18.04
N LYS A 442 26.23 -19.85 -17.24
CA LYS A 442 25.22 -18.83 -17.52
C LYS A 442 25.53 -17.51 -16.81
N PHE A 443 25.76 -17.59 -15.51
CA PHE A 443 26.01 -16.42 -14.69
C PHE A 443 26.93 -16.76 -13.53
N ILE A 444 27.49 -15.70 -12.95
CA ILE A 444 28.38 -15.79 -11.80
C ILE A 444 27.74 -15.02 -10.65
N ILE A 445 27.51 -15.72 -9.54
CA ILE A 445 27.04 -15.13 -8.29
C ILE A 445 28.28 -14.59 -7.56
N LYS A 446 28.32 -13.28 -7.39
CA LYS A 446 29.42 -12.57 -6.75
C LYS A 446 28.92 -12.05 -5.40
N ASN A 447 29.07 -12.86 -4.36
CA ASN A 447 28.65 -12.45 -3.01
C ASN A 447 29.61 -11.36 -2.51
N ALA A 448 29.12 -10.12 -2.31
CA ALA A 448 29.88 -9.08 -1.63
C ALA A 448 30.17 -9.50 -0.18
N ARG A 449 31.16 -8.86 0.46
CA ARG A 449 31.57 -9.11 1.87
C ARG A 449 30.41 -9.16 2.88
N TYR A 450 29.26 -8.58 2.54
CA TYR A 450 28.11 -8.36 3.42
C TYR A 450 26.77 -8.81 2.84
N MET A 451 26.73 -9.43 1.65
CA MET A 451 25.50 -9.83 0.98
C MET A 451 25.07 -11.24 1.40
N GLU A 452 24.22 -11.31 2.42
CA GLU A 452 23.52 -12.52 2.87
C GLU A 452 22.08 -12.18 3.27
N ALA A 453 21.40 -13.09 3.99
CA ALA A 453 20.22 -12.74 4.76
C ALA A 453 20.57 -11.70 5.83
N TYR A 454 19.92 -10.54 5.76
CA TYR A 454 20.08 -9.51 6.76
C TYR A 454 18.97 -9.55 7.82
N ILE A 455 17.80 -10.06 7.44
CA ILE A 455 16.69 -10.38 8.34
C ILE A 455 16.30 -11.82 8.04
N TRP A 456 16.31 -12.66 9.07
CA TRP A 456 15.78 -14.01 9.02
C TRP A 456 15.11 -14.37 10.34
N GLN A 457 13.92 -14.95 10.25
CA GLN A 457 13.20 -15.53 11.39
C GLN A 457 13.22 -17.06 11.25
N GLY A 458 13.83 -17.74 12.23
CA GLY A 458 13.77 -19.19 12.37
C GLY A 458 12.45 -19.64 13.01
N ASN A 459 12.07 -20.91 12.80
CA ASN A 459 10.82 -21.44 13.35
C ASN A 459 10.78 -21.48 14.89
N SER A 460 9.55 -21.30 15.40
CA SER A 460 8.99 -21.55 16.74
C SER A 460 9.55 -20.82 17.97
N ASN A 461 10.75 -20.23 17.95
CA ASN A 461 11.30 -19.52 19.12
C ASN A 461 11.54 -18.02 18.93
N ASN A 462 11.04 -17.42 17.84
CA ASN A 462 11.12 -15.97 17.58
C ASN A 462 12.54 -15.36 17.64
N SER A 463 13.61 -16.17 17.57
CA SER A 463 14.98 -15.66 17.56
C SER A 463 15.29 -15.09 16.19
N GLN A 464 15.05 -13.79 16.02
CA GLN A 464 15.52 -13.05 14.87
C GLN A 464 17.04 -12.96 14.93
N MET A 465 17.70 -13.39 13.85
CA MET A 465 19.12 -13.11 13.66
C MET A 465 19.28 -11.82 12.86
N SER A 466 19.83 -10.79 13.48
CA SER A 466 20.36 -9.60 12.81
C SER A 466 21.88 -9.67 12.79
N LYS A 467 22.51 -9.45 11.64
CA LYS A 467 23.96 -9.24 11.58
C LYS A 467 24.34 -7.92 12.26
N ASN A 468 25.56 -7.77 12.77
CA ASN A 468 26.01 -6.55 13.48
C ASN A 468 27.03 -5.76 12.64
N GLY A 469 27.07 -4.43 12.79
CA GLY A 469 28.16 -3.57 12.28
C GLY A 469 27.94 -3.00 10.87
N ALA A 470 29.04 -2.77 10.12
CA ALA A 470 29.03 -2.20 8.76
C ALA A 470 28.20 -3.01 7.74
N GLU A 471 27.90 -4.27 8.06
CA GLU A 471 27.06 -5.16 7.26
C GLU A 471 25.60 -4.67 7.20
N LEU A 472 25.13 -3.95 8.23
CA LEU A 472 23.79 -3.35 8.26
C LEU A 472 23.68 -2.03 7.49
N MET A 473 24.79 -1.42 7.05
CA MET A 473 24.75 -0.13 6.33
C MET A 473 23.91 -0.22 5.05
N TYR A 474 23.96 -1.36 4.35
CA TYR A 474 23.17 -1.62 3.16
C TYR A 474 21.70 -1.88 3.49
N LEU A 475 21.43 -2.48 4.65
CA LEU A 475 20.07 -2.48 5.19
C LEU A 475 19.60 -1.05 5.31
N TYR A 476 20.33 -0.15 6.01
CA TYR A 476 20.01 1.30 6.26
C TYR A 476 19.74 2.18 5.04
N THR A 477 19.93 1.64 3.83
CA THR A 477 19.62 2.33 2.57
C THR A 477 18.55 1.64 1.72
N SER A 478 17.95 0.54 2.22
CA SER A 478 16.82 -0.18 1.61
C SER A 478 15.45 0.30 2.10
N GLY A 479 14.34 -0.26 1.60
CA GLY A 479 13.02 0.25 1.97
C GLY A 479 11.90 -0.25 1.08
N ILE A 480 10.67 0.03 1.48
CA ILE A 480 9.51 -0.04 0.59
C ILE A 480 9.19 1.38 0.16
N GLU A 481 9.33 1.66 -1.13
CA GLU A 481 8.92 2.95 -1.68
C GLU A 481 7.40 2.98 -1.88
N GLU A 482 6.86 1.90 -2.46
CA GLU A 482 5.44 1.71 -2.73
C GLU A 482 5.06 0.26 -2.46
N PHE A 483 3.99 0.06 -1.68
CA PHE A 483 3.27 -1.20 -1.53
C PHE A 483 1.81 -0.82 -1.35
N GLU A 484 1.05 -0.84 -2.44
CA GLU A 484 -0.37 -0.51 -2.41
C GLU A 484 -1.11 -1.30 -3.49
N PHE A 485 -2.33 -1.71 -3.17
CA PHE A 485 -3.21 -2.36 -4.13
C PHE A 485 -4.67 -2.07 -3.86
N GLU A 486 -5.46 -2.11 -4.92
CA GLU A 486 -6.90 -1.96 -4.84
C GLU A 486 -7.53 -3.27 -4.34
N ASP A 487 -8.34 -3.19 -3.29
CA ASP A 487 -9.27 -4.25 -2.91
C ASP A 487 -10.39 -4.33 -3.95
N ILE A 488 -10.14 -5.14 -4.98
CA ILE A 488 -11.11 -5.38 -6.05
C ILE A 488 -12.26 -6.22 -5.46
N LYS A 489 -13.33 -5.54 -5.08
CA LYS A 489 -14.64 -6.12 -4.73
C LYS A 489 -15.15 -6.90 -5.95
N GLU A 490 -15.83 -8.04 -5.75
CA GLU A 490 -16.35 -9.02 -6.74
C GLU A 490 -15.56 -10.31 -6.95
#